data_AF-A0A3P8WNZ1-F1
#
_entry.id   AF-A0A3P8WNZ1-F1
#
_cell.length_a   1.000
_cell.length_b   1.000
_cell.length_c   1.000
_cell.angle_alpha   90.00
_cell.angle_beta   90.00
_cell.angle_gamma   90.00
#
_symmetry.space_group_name_H-M   'P 1'
#
loop_
_entity.id
_entity.type
_entity.pdbx_description
1 polymer ?
#
loop_
_entity_poly.entity_id
_entity_poly.type
_entity_poly.pdbx_seq_one_letter_code
_entity_poly.pdbx_strand_id
1 'polypeptide(L)'
;MMAKVLLPLMLLLAAVSSTFGKAPDKKYIPKTGKRVPQNDVYLTGWGDQLIWAQTYEEALHWSRSKNRPLMVIHHLDDCPHSQALKKEFAENYEIQKILDEDFVVLNLVHETTDKHLYPDKQYVPRILFVDPSMTVRAELVGPYSNHMYTYEPGDIKVLMSNMQLAKKLLKSEL
;
A
#
# COMPACT_ATOMS: atom_id res chain seq x y z
N MET A 1 41.42 -46.92 -56.19
CA MET A 1 40.17 -47.34 -55.52
C MET A 1 39.75 -46.26 -54.54
N MET A 2 38.50 -45.84 -54.65
CA MET A 2 37.88 -44.74 -53.92
C MET A 2 37.49 -45.16 -52.50
N ALA A 3 37.68 -44.29 -51.50
CA ALA A 3 36.92 -44.26 -50.25
C ALA A 3 37.18 -42.90 -49.59
N LYS A 4 36.28 -41.94 -49.74
CA LYS A 4 35.14 -41.62 -48.86
C LYS A 4 35.45 -40.41 -47.95
N VAL A 5 34.86 -39.30 -48.39
CA VAL A 5 34.56 -38.07 -47.66
C VAL A 5 34.01 -38.38 -46.26
N LEU A 6 34.47 -37.63 -45.25
CA LEU A 6 33.62 -37.20 -44.13
C LEU A 6 34.21 -35.93 -43.49
N LEU A 7 33.59 -34.78 -43.76
CA LEU A 7 33.74 -33.59 -42.92
C LEU A 7 33.06 -33.86 -41.56
N PRO A 8 33.66 -33.50 -40.42
CA PRO A 8 32.93 -33.49 -39.16
C PRO A 8 32.10 -32.21 -39.05
N LEU A 9 30.80 -32.33 -39.32
CA LEU A 9 29.76 -31.42 -38.86
C LEU A 9 29.42 -31.80 -37.40
N MET A 10 29.76 -30.95 -36.44
CA MET A 10 29.26 -31.07 -35.06
C MET A 10 28.99 -29.68 -34.47
N LEU A 11 27.74 -29.25 -34.68
CA LEU A 11 26.84 -28.55 -33.74
C LEU A 11 27.41 -27.44 -32.84
N LEU A 12 27.24 -26.19 -33.28
CA LEU A 12 27.07 -25.04 -32.38
C LEU A 12 25.67 -25.10 -31.75
N LEU A 13 25.55 -25.64 -30.53
CA LEU A 13 24.40 -25.37 -29.67
C LEU A 13 24.55 -23.97 -29.08
N ALA A 14 23.97 -22.98 -29.76
CA ALA A 14 23.65 -21.72 -29.11
C ALA A 14 22.46 -21.97 -28.17
N ALA A 15 22.74 -22.19 -26.89
CA ALA A 15 21.73 -22.11 -25.85
C ALA A 15 21.25 -20.65 -25.77
N VAL A 16 20.16 -20.34 -26.47
CA VAL A 16 19.41 -19.10 -26.24
C VAL A 16 18.69 -19.30 -24.92
N SER A 17 19.39 -18.99 -23.83
CA SER A 17 18.77 -18.81 -22.52
C SER A 17 17.89 -17.56 -22.63
N SER A 18 16.61 -17.75 -22.95
CA SER A 18 15.60 -16.71 -22.79
C SER A 18 15.42 -16.48 -21.29
N THR A 19 16.28 -15.66 -20.69
CA THR A 19 15.92 -15.00 -19.43
C THR A 19 14.73 -14.11 -19.77
N PHE A 20 13.54 -14.54 -19.36
CA PHE A 20 12.41 -13.66 -19.20
C PHE A 20 12.87 -12.57 -18.23
N GLY A 21 13.36 -11.46 -18.77
CA GLY A 21 13.60 -10.26 -17.99
C GLY A 21 12.26 -9.83 -17.43
N LYS A 22 12.07 -9.98 -16.10
CA LYS A 22 11.07 -9.19 -15.39
C LYS A 22 11.32 -7.74 -15.81
N ALA A 23 10.31 -7.09 -16.40
CA ALA A 23 10.36 -5.66 -16.61
C ALA A 23 10.73 -4.99 -15.28
N PRO A 24 11.54 -3.92 -15.28
CA PRO A 24 11.86 -3.23 -14.03
C PRO A 24 10.56 -2.79 -13.39
N ASP A 25 10.30 -3.30 -12.18
CA ASP A 25 9.17 -2.86 -11.35
C ASP A 25 9.28 -1.33 -11.21
N LYS A 26 8.38 -0.61 -11.87
CA LYS A 26 8.40 0.86 -11.87
C LYS A 26 8.06 1.32 -10.45
N LYS A 27 9.09 1.63 -9.64
CA LYS A 27 8.89 2.29 -8.34
C LYS A 27 8.23 3.66 -8.57
N TYR A 28 7.19 3.97 -7.79
CA TYR A 28 6.50 5.26 -7.89
C TYR A 28 7.43 6.41 -7.48
N ILE A 29 7.42 7.50 -8.27
CA ILE A 29 8.14 8.74 -7.99
C ILE A 29 7.09 9.80 -7.64
N PRO A 30 7.10 10.37 -6.42
CA PRO A 30 6.13 11.39 -6.01
C PRO A 30 6.17 12.64 -6.88
N LYS A 31 5.03 13.31 -7.01
CA LYS A 31 4.92 14.56 -7.81
C LYS A 31 5.66 15.75 -7.20
N THR A 32 6.11 15.62 -5.96
CA THR A 32 6.63 16.70 -5.11
C THR A 32 7.74 16.12 -4.26
N GLY A 33 8.90 16.80 -4.21
CA GLY A 33 10.16 16.28 -3.69
C GLY A 33 10.14 15.81 -2.22
N LYS A 34 11.28 15.25 -1.76
CA LYS A 34 11.43 14.61 -0.43
C LYS A 34 10.75 15.41 0.68
N ARG A 35 9.81 14.77 1.38
CA ARG A 35 8.99 15.36 2.43
C ARG A 35 9.31 14.69 3.75
N VAL A 36 9.63 15.54 4.74
CA VAL A 36 10.02 15.31 6.15
C VAL A 36 10.99 14.13 6.38
N PRO A 37 12.19 14.36 6.94
CA PRO A 37 12.99 13.27 7.49
C PRO A 37 12.15 12.54 8.53
N GLN A 38 11.69 11.33 8.20
CA GLN A 38 11.09 10.43 9.17
C GLN A 38 12.21 10.00 10.12
N ASN A 39 12.46 10.81 11.15
CA ASN A 39 13.33 10.44 12.26
C ASN A 39 12.69 9.38 13.16
N ASP A 40 11.51 8.89 12.78
CA ASP A 40 10.75 7.90 13.50
C ASP A 40 10.84 6.55 12.76
N VAL A 41 11.57 5.63 13.37
CA VAL A 41 11.87 4.28 12.85
C VAL A 41 10.58 3.53 12.47
N TYR A 42 9.48 3.82 13.18
CA TYR A 42 8.18 3.17 13.00
C TYR A 42 7.45 3.53 11.69
N LEU A 43 7.91 4.57 10.97
CA LEU A 43 7.29 5.01 9.72
C LEU A 43 7.93 4.39 8.46
N THR A 44 8.99 3.58 8.63
CA THR A 44 9.81 3.08 7.53
C THR A 44 9.18 1.87 6.82
N GLY A 45 9.07 1.96 5.49
CA GLY A 45 8.79 0.83 4.62
C GLY A 45 7.36 0.67 4.10
N TRP A 46 6.42 1.57 4.45
CA TRP A 46 5.07 1.60 3.85
C TRP A 46 4.98 2.46 2.58
N GLY A 47 5.97 3.31 2.35
CA GLY A 47 5.94 4.32 1.29
C GLY A 47 6.81 5.50 1.67
N ASP A 48 8.13 5.27 1.72
CA ASP A 48 9.14 6.23 2.20
C ASP A 48 9.16 7.54 1.39
N GLN A 49 8.49 7.54 0.24
CA GLN A 49 8.37 8.68 -0.65
C GLN A 49 7.12 9.56 -0.37
N LEU A 50 6.19 9.12 0.49
CA LEU A 50 4.94 9.84 0.81
C LEU A 50 5.12 10.85 1.95
N ILE A 51 4.18 11.81 2.10
CA ILE A 51 4.07 12.59 3.35
C ILE A 51 3.17 11.86 4.32
N TRP A 52 3.73 11.42 5.44
CA TRP A 52 2.97 10.86 6.55
C TRP A 52 2.66 11.93 7.59
N ALA A 53 1.38 12.07 7.94
CA ALA A 53 0.98 12.82 9.13
C ALA A 53 1.55 12.13 10.38
N GLN A 54 1.90 12.91 11.40
CA GLN A 54 2.54 12.41 12.62
C GLN A 54 1.53 12.10 13.72
N THR A 55 0.38 12.79 13.73
CA THR A 55 -0.70 12.55 14.69
C THR A 55 -2.05 12.43 14.01
N TYR A 56 -3.02 11.85 14.73
CA TYR A 56 -4.38 11.73 14.22
C TYR A 56 -5.05 13.10 14.03
N GLU A 57 -4.80 14.04 14.93
CA GLU A 57 -5.32 15.41 14.86
C GLU A 57 -4.77 16.16 13.64
N GLU A 58 -3.46 16.02 13.38
CA GLU A 58 -2.84 16.59 12.19
C GLU A 58 -3.42 15.98 10.91
N ALA A 59 -3.58 14.65 10.89
CA ALA A 59 -4.14 13.92 9.76
C ALA A 59 -5.58 14.35 9.46
N LEU A 60 -6.42 14.50 10.49
CA LEU A 60 -7.79 15.02 10.37
C LEU A 60 -7.80 16.48 9.88
N HIS A 61 -6.92 17.32 10.41
CA HIS A 61 -6.78 18.70 9.95
C HIS A 61 -6.39 18.78 8.47
N TRP A 62 -5.42 17.97 8.02
CA TRP A 62 -5.02 17.89 6.62
C TRP A 62 -6.12 17.33 5.74
N SER A 63 -6.85 16.31 6.19
CA SER A 63 -7.95 15.69 5.46
C SER A 63 -9.04 16.73 5.14
N ARG A 64 -9.45 17.49 6.17
CA ARG A 64 -10.45 18.55 6.02
C ARG A 64 -9.95 19.72 5.18
N SER A 65 -8.74 20.22 5.44
CA SER A 65 -8.21 21.40 4.73
C SER A 65 -7.89 21.13 3.25
N LYS A 66 -7.43 19.91 2.92
CA LYS A 66 -7.13 19.50 1.54
C LYS A 66 -8.32 18.88 0.83
N ASN A 67 -9.44 18.67 1.54
CA ASN A 67 -10.62 17.94 1.09
C ASN A 67 -10.26 16.56 0.49
N ARG A 68 -9.48 15.78 1.24
CA ARG A 68 -8.98 14.46 0.84
C ARG A 68 -9.30 13.43 1.91
N PRO A 69 -9.72 12.21 1.55
CA PRO A 69 -9.91 11.14 2.53
C PRO A 69 -8.58 10.84 3.24
N LEU A 70 -8.69 10.46 4.51
CA LEU A 70 -7.58 9.99 5.32
C LEU A 70 -7.57 8.46 5.31
N MET A 71 -6.41 7.87 5.06
CA MET A 71 -6.14 6.45 5.28
C MET A 71 -5.32 6.29 6.57
N VAL A 72 -5.86 5.53 7.52
CA VAL A 72 -5.22 5.23 8.80
C VAL A 72 -4.79 3.77 8.82
N ILE A 73 -3.51 3.51 9.05
CA ILE A 73 -2.93 2.17 9.09
C ILE A 73 -2.44 1.88 10.51
N HIS A 74 -3.12 1.00 11.23
CA HIS A 74 -2.59 0.46 12.49
C HIS A 74 -1.75 -0.78 12.18
N HIS A 75 -0.50 -0.80 12.66
CA HIS A 75 0.41 -1.93 12.44
C HIS A 75 1.35 -2.13 13.62
N LEU A 76 2.05 -3.27 13.67
CA LEU A 76 3.20 -3.46 14.56
C LEU A 76 4.40 -3.90 13.73
N ASP A 77 5.59 -3.43 14.07
CA ASP A 77 6.82 -3.84 13.37
C ASP A 77 7.16 -5.32 13.63
N ASP A 78 6.89 -5.82 14.84
CA ASP A 78 7.08 -7.21 15.22
C ASP A 78 5.79 -8.04 15.03
N CYS A 79 5.15 -7.89 13.87
CA CYS A 79 3.96 -8.66 13.48
C CYS A 79 4.14 -9.21 12.06
N PRO A 80 4.19 -10.54 11.87
CA PRO A 80 4.36 -11.15 10.55
C PRO A 80 3.31 -10.72 9.52
N HIS A 81 2.04 -10.61 9.94
CA HIS A 81 0.95 -10.16 9.06
C HIS A 81 1.11 -8.69 8.63
N SER A 82 1.56 -7.83 9.54
CA SER A 82 1.84 -6.42 9.24
C SER A 82 3.02 -6.27 8.28
N GLN A 83 4.10 -7.03 8.50
CA GLN A 83 5.28 -7.03 7.63
C GLN A 83 4.95 -7.53 6.21
N ALA A 84 4.16 -8.60 6.11
CA ALA A 84 3.75 -9.16 4.83
C ALA A 84 2.94 -8.15 4.01
N LEU A 85 1.93 -7.52 4.64
CA LEU A 85 1.12 -6.49 3.97
C LEU A 85 1.97 -5.26 3.61
N LYS A 86 2.84 -4.80 4.53
CA LYS A 86 3.72 -3.65 4.32
C LYS A 86 4.55 -3.78 3.04
N LYS A 87 5.15 -4.96 2.83
CA LYS A 87 5.97 -5.22 1.64
C LYS A 87 5.16 -5.04 0.35
N GLU A 88 4.05 -5.74 0.23
CA GLU A 88 3.21 -5.71 -0.96
C GLU A 88 2.62 -4.30 -1.20
N PHE A 89 2.22 -3.63 -0.12
CA PHE A 89 1.70 -2.26 -0.17
C PHE A 89 2.74 -1.24 -0.68
N ALA A 90 4.00 -1.38 -0.25
CA ALA A 90 5.09 -0.47 -0.63
C ALA A 90 5.60 -0.71 -2.05
N GLU A 91 5.56 -1.96 -2.53
CA GLU A 91 5.96 -2.35 -3.88
C GLU A 91 4.87 -2.03 -4.93
N ASN A 92 3.61 -1.87 -4.52
CA ASN A 92 2.50 -1.60 -5.43
C ASN A 92 2.48 -0.14 -5.94
N TYR A 93 2.84 0.05 -7.22
CA TYR A 93 2.88 1.37 -7.87
C TYR A 93 1.55 2.14 -7.80
N GLU A 94 0.42 1.46 -8.02
CA GLU A 94 -0.90 2.12 -8.07
C GLU A 94 -1.33 2.62 -6.69
N ILE A 95 -1.08 1.82 -5.64
CA ILE A 95 -1.33 2.23 -4.25
C ILE A 95 -0.52 3.48 -3.94
N GLN A 96 0.80 3.43 -4.15
CA GLN A 96 1.69 4.54 -3.84
C GLN A 96 1.30 5.82 -4.59
N LYS A 97 0.89 5.69 -5.87
CA LYS A 97 0.40 6.79 -6.67
C LYS A 97 -0.89 7.42 -6.11
N ILE A 98 -1.88 6.59 -5.80
CA ILE A 98 -3.17 7.07 -5.28
C ILE A 98 -2.98 7.75 -3.92
N LEU A 99 -2.08 7.22 -3.08
CA LEU A 99 -1.81 7.82 -1.78
C LEU A 99 -1.19 9.22 -1.88
N ASP A 100 -0.18 9.41 -2.75
CA ASP A 100 0.43 10.74 -2.95
C ASP A 100 -0.56 11.75 -3.54
N GLU A 101 -1.40 11.28 -4.48
CA GLU A 101 -2.27 12.16 -5.26
C GLU A 101 -3.57 12.50 -4.53
N ASP A 102 -4.19 11.54 -3.84
CA ASP A 102 -5.59 11.61 -3.43
C ASP A 102 -5.81 11.52 -1.91
N PHE A 103 -4.84 11.01 -1.13
CA PHE A 103 -5.05 10.75 0.30
C PHE A 103 -4.21 11.64 1.21
N VAL A 104 -4.68 11.77 2.46
CA VAL A 104 -3.82 11.97 3.61
C VAL A 104 -3.52 10.60 4.20
N VAL A 105 -2.28 10.36 4.62
CA VAL A 105 -1.86 9.06 5.17
C VAL A 105 -1.30 9.21 6.58
N LEU A 106 -1.68 8.27 7.42
CA LEU A 106 -1.24 8.15 8.81
C LEU A 106 -1.01 6.66 9.11
N ASN A 107 0.10 6.35 9.76
CA ASN A 107 0.33 5.06 10.37
C ASN A 107 0.42 5.21 11.89
N LEU A 108 -0.01 4.19 12.60
CA LEU A 108 -0.07 4.15 14.06
C LEU A 108 0.46 2.80 14.52
N VAL A 109 1.49 2.82 15.37
CA VAL A 109 1.99 1.63 16.07
C VAL A 109 1.36 1.41 17.45
N HIS A 110 0.60 2.41 17.90
CA HIS A 110 -0.14 2.38 19.15
C HIS A 110 -1.61 2.66 18.88
N GLU A 111 -2.47 2.03 19.67
CA GLU A 111 -3.91 2.27 19.60
C GLU A 111 -4.26 3.69 20.05
N THR A 112 -5.31 4.24 19.47
CA THR A 112 -5.85 5.54 19.89
C THR A 112 -6.95 5.38 20.93
N THR A 113 -7.33 6.47 21.57
CA THR A 113 -8.50 6.50 22.46
C THR A 113 -9.83 6.54 21.71
N ASP A 114 -9.82 6.81 20.39
CA ASP A 114 -11.01 6.92 19.57
C ASP A 114 -11.59 5.55 19.21
N LYS A 115 -12.76 5.23 19.76
CA LYS A 115 -13.49 3.98 19.52
C LYS A 115 -13.90 3.78 18.07
N HIS A 116 -14.03 4.85 17.29
CA HIS A 116 -14.36 4.74 15.87
C HIS A 116 -13.19 4.18 15.05
N LEU A 117 -11.96 4.15 15.60
CA LEU A 117 -10.78 3.55 14.97
C LEU A 117 -10.60 2.04 15.27
N TYR A 118 -11.54 1.43 15.99
CA TYR A 118 -11.62 -0.02 16.21
C TYR A 118 -13.09 -0.47 16.32
N PRO A 119 -13.93 -0.25 15.30
CA PRO A 119 -15.36 -0.50 15.37
C PRO A 119 -15.72 -1.99 15.58
N ASP A 120 -14.80 -2.91 15.23
CA ASP A 120 -14.86 -4.32 15.64
C ASP A 120 -13.93 -4.62 16.83
N LYS A 121 -12.62 -4.69 16.62
CA LYS A 121 -11.61 -5.08 17.63
C LYS A 121 -10.27 -4.40 17.35
N GLN A 122 -9.43 -4.39 18.38
CA GLN A 122 -8.04 -3.95 18.27
C GLN A 122 -7.17 -5.12 17.81
N TYR A 123 -6.80 -5.12 16.53
CA TYR A 123 -5.85 -6.05 15.91
C TYR A 123 -5.00 -5.34 14.86
N VAL A 124 -3.91 -5.97 14.43
CA VAL A 124 -3.04 -5.46 13.36
C VAL A 124 -2.75 -6.55 12.32
N PRO A 125 -2.55 -6.19 11.04
CA PRO A 125 -2.71 -4.85 10.47
C PRO A 125 -4.20 -4.48 10.32
N ARG A 126 -4.50 -3.19 10.45
CA ARG A 126 -5.86 -2.65 10.31
C ARG A 126 -5.85 -1.35 9.52
N ILE A 127 -6.61 -1.29 8.43
CA ILE A 127 -6.70 -0.13 7.55
C ILE A 127 -8.12 0.43 7.59
N LEU A 128 -8.23 1.70 7.95
CA LEU A 128 -9.49 2.45 8.00
C LEU A 128 -9.42 3.67 7.11
N PHE A 129 -10.59 4.08 6.61
CA PHE A 129 -10.74 5.30 5.83
C PHE A 129 -11.62 6.29 6.59
N VAL A 130 -11.20 7.55 6.61
CA VAL A 130 -11.95 8.65 7.22
C VAL A 130 -12.23 9.71 6.16
N ASP A 131 -13.49 10.08 6.03
CA ASP A 131 -13.94 11.13 5.12
C ASP A 131 -13.56 12.53 5.65
N PRO A 132 -13.34 13.56 4.80
CA PRO A 132 -13.09 14.93 5.25
C PRO A 132 -14.13 15.52 6.20
N SER A 133 -15.35 14.96 6.24
CA SER A 133 -16.38 15.24 7.25
C SER A 133 -16.05 14.71 8.66
N MET A 134 -14.88 14.10 8.86
CA MET A 134 -14.45 13.40 10.08
C MET A 134 -15.25 12.12 10.38
N THR A 135 -15.88 11.54 9.35
CA THR A 135 -16.66 10.31 9.48
C THR A 135 -15.82 9.10 9.09
N VAL A 136 -15.70 8.11 9.98
CA VAL A 136 -15.09 6.82 9.64
C VAL A 136 -15.99 6.07 8.66
N ARG A 137 -15.43 5.61 7.54
CA ARG A 137 -16.13 4.85 6.49
C ARG A 137 -16.20 3.36 6.85
N ALA A 138 -16.97 3.06 7.90
CA ALA A 138 -17.06 1.74 8.50
C ALA A 138 -17.60 0.65 7.55
N GLU A 139 -18.25 1.03 6.46
CA GLU A 139 -18.75 0.12 5.42
C GLU A 139 -17.65 -0.40 4.47
N LEU A 140 -16.46 0.21 4.47
CA LEU A 140 -15.34 -0.19 3.63
C LEU A 140 -14.50 -1.27 4.32
N VAL A 141 -14.94 -2.51 4.16
CA VAL A 141 -14.37 -3.69 4.82
C VAL A 141 -13.53 -4.55 3.88
N GLY A 142 -12.53 -5.24 4.42
CA GLY A 142 -11.80 -6.32 3.80
C GLY A 142 -12.59 -7.63 3.74
N PRO A 143 -11.96 -8.75 3.32
CA PRO A 143 -12.67 -9.99 3.02
C PRO A 143 -12.99 -10.85 4.26
N TYR A 144 -12.46 -10.51 5.43
CA TYR A 144 -12.56 -11.35 6.63
C TYR A 144 -13.62 -10.84 7.61
N SER A 145 -14.71 -11.57 7.78
CA SER A 145 -15.82 -11.18 8.67
C SER A 145 -15.44 -11.11 10.16
N ASN A 146 -14.39 -11.82 10.57
CA ASN A 146 -13.88 -11.80 11.95
C ASN A 146 -12.83 -10.70 12.21
N HIS A 147 -12.31 -10.07 11.14
CA HIS A 147 -11.32 -8.98 11.17
C HIS A 147 -11.62 -8.04 9.99
N MET A 148 -12.70 -7.27 10.08
CA MET A 148 -13.31 -6.60 8.94
C MET A 148 -12.43 -5.56 8.26
N TYR A 149 -11.35 -5.09 8.89
CA TYR A 149 -10.50 -4.02 8.39
C TYR A 149 -9.05 -4.50 8.19
N THR A 150 -8.80 -5.80 8.22
CA THR A 150 -7.51 -6.40 7.86
C THR A 150 -7.44 -6.77 6.38
N TYR A 151 -6.21 -6.83 5.87
CA TYR A 151 -5.88 -7.20 4.50
C TYR A 151 -4.60 -8.03 4.52
N GLU A 152 -4.58 -9.14 3.79
CA GLU A 152 -3.38 -9.91 3.53
C GLU A 152 -2.75 -9.48 2.19
N PRO A 153 -1.51 -9.89 1.86
CA PRO A 153 -0.90 -9.58 0.57
C PRO A 153 -1.75 -10.00 -0.65
N GLY A 154 -2.54 -11.06 -0.53
CA GLY A 154 -3.47 -11.49 -1.59
C GLY A 154 -4.65 -10.54 -1.82
N ASP A 155 -4.95 -9.66 -0.87
CA ASP A 155 -6.17 -8.84 -0.83
C ASP A 155 -5.96 -7.42 -1.38
N ILE A 156 -4.80 -7.14 -1.96
CA ILE A 156 -4.45 -5.80 -2.48
C ILE A 156 -5.48 -5.27 -3.47
N LYS A 157 -6.10 -6.13 -4.27
CA LYS A 157 -7.17 -5.72 -5.19
C LYS A 157 -8.44 -5.27 -4.45
N VAL A 158 -8.75 -5.89 -3.31
CA VAL A 158 -9.86 -5.49 -2.44
C VAL A 158 -9.51 -4.16 -1.77
N LEU A 159 -8.31 -4.03 -1.22
CA LEU A 159 -7.81 -2.78 -0.66
C LEU A 159 -7.88 -1.63 -1.68
N MET A 160 -7.41 -1.86 -2.90
CA MET A 160 -7.47 -0.90 -4.00
C MET A 160 -8.92 -0.49 -4.31
N SER A 161 -9.85 -1.44 -4.36
CA SER A 161 -11.27 -1.17 -4.58
C SER A 161 -11.84 -0.29 -3.47
N ASN A 162 -11.50 -0.57 -2.21
CA ASN A 162 -11.90 0.25 -1.07
C ASN A 162 -11.27 1.65 -1.10
N MET A 163 -10.01 1.79 -1.53
CA MET A 163 -9.40 3.11 -1.77
C MET A 163 -10.17 3.90 -2.83
N GLN A 164 -10.59 3.27 -3.94
CA GLN A 164 -11.41 3.95 -4.96
C GLN A 164 -12.79 4.36 -4.43
N LEU A 165 -13.38 3.58 -3.53
CA LEU A 165 -14.65 3.92 -2.88
C LEU A 165 -14.46 5.06 -1.86
N ALA A 166 -13.38 5.06 -1.08
CA ALA A 166 -13.06 6.10 -0.11
C ALA A 166 -12.82 7.47 -0.77
N LYS A 167 -12.30 7.49 -2.00
CA LYS A 167 -12.18 8.72 -2.82
C LYS A 167 -13.53 9.35 -3.16
N LYS A 168 -14.61 8.57 -3.19
CA LYS A 168 -15.96 9.09 -3.38
C LYS A 168 -16.44 9.62 -2.03
N LEU A 169 -16.22 10.93 -1.84
CA LEU A 169 -16.56 11.64 -0.61
C LEU A 169 -18.05 11.53 -0.29
N LEU A 170 -18.36 11.50 1.01
CA LEU A 170 -19.73 11.56 1.46
C LEU A 170 -20.37 12.88 1.02
N LYS A 171 -21.64 12.82 0.61
CA LYS A 171 -22.39 14.05 0.34
C LYS A 171 -22.61 14.75 1.66
N SER A 172 -22.16 16.00 1.79
CA SER A 172 -22.61 16.84 2.89
C SER A 172 -24.12 17.04 2.72
N GLU A 173 -24.92 16.59 3.67
CA GLU A 173 -26.28 17.12 3.78
C GLU A 173 -26.12 18.62 4.10
N LEU A 174 -26.49 19.45 3.12
CA LEU A 174 -26.55 20.91 3.23
C LEU A 174 -27.86 21.31 3.89
#